data_AF-A0A401V3Z1-F1
#
_entry.id   AF-A0A401V3Z1-F1
#
_cell.length_a   1.000
_cell.length_b   1.000
_cell.length_c   1.000
_cell.angle_alpha   90.00
_cell.angle_beta   90.00
_cell.angle_gamma   90.00
#
_symmetry.space_group_name_H-M   'P 1'
#
loop_
_entity.id
_entity.type
_entity.pdbx_description
1 polymer ?
#
loop_
_entity_poly.entity_id
_entity_poly.type
_entity_poly.pdbx_seq_one_letter_code
_entity_poly.pdbx_strand_id
1 'polypeptide(L)'
;MSEPIDQTLAGCVVLITADRRSAELAAALGRRGAAVRHAPALGMVPHIDDAALLAGTRSLLADPPDTVVVTTGIGFRGWIEAADAAGLAEPLVEMLRGTRIVARGPKARGAIQAAGLTADWVAESETSAEIAEVLLDEGVAGHDIAVQHHGAGADGLDEAFAAAGARVRSLVVYRWGPPPDPAVVTASVRAVATGEVDAVVFTSAPGAEAWWQAAEAEGVADEIVHHCRAGTVVMAAVGPVTARPLLERGVEPLVPDRGRLGSLVRAVVSYYGGMQDLATVAGPLRVYRGAAVLDGHVLPLTPSGLEVLRLLAGARGSVVPRDQVLAVLPGDSTDPHAAEVAIARLREASGSRALIRTVVKRGYRLELEEAR
;
A
#
# COMPACT_ATOMS: atom_id res chain seq x y z
N MET A 1 11.77 21.75 23.87
CA MET A 1 11.01 22.18 22.68
C MET A 1 11.15 21.07 21.65
N SER A 2 10.05 20.44 21.23
CA SER A 2 10.10 19.43 20.18
C SER A 2 10.55 20.12 18.89
N GLU A 3 11.59 19.58 18.26
CA GLU A 3 11.96 19.96 16.90
C GLU A 3 10.71 19.82 15.99
N PRO A 4 10.45 20.77 15.07
CA PRO A 4 9.31 20.65 14.16
C PRO A 4 9.45 19.36 13.36
N ILE A 5 8.39 18.54 13.34
CA ILE A 5 8.39 17.32 12.52
C ILE A 5 8.46 17.75 11.05
N ASP A 6 9.49 17.28 10.36
CA ASP A 6 9.67 17.49 8.93
C ASP A 6 8.40 17.11 8.14
N GLN A 7 7.90 18.07 7.36
CA GLN A 7 6.71 17.98 6.53
C GLN A 7 7.06 17.46 5.13
N THR A 8 7.86 16.40 5.06
CA THR A 8 8.40 15.82 3.82
C THR A 8 7.33 15.45 2.79
N LEU A 9 6.10 15.18 3.23
CA LEU A 9 4.96 14.80 2.40
C LEU A 9 3.95 15.95 2.22
N ALA A 10 4.30 17.19 2.59
CA ALA A 10 3.42 18.34 2.39
C ALA A 10 2.98 18.46 0.93
N GLY A 11 1.67 18.34 0.68
CA GLY A 11 1.11 18.40 -0.67
C GLY A 11 1.00 17.07 -1.40
N CYS A 12 1.55 15.99 -0.83
CA CYS A 12 1.43 14.63 -1.34
C CYS A 12 0.06 14.04 -0.98
N VAL A 13 -0.64 13.50 -1.97
CA VAL A 13 -1.90 12.78 -1.81
C VAL A 13 -1.62 11.28 -1.77
N VAL A 14 -1.88 10.65 -0.62
CA VAL A 14 -1.64 9.22 -0.43
C VAL A 14 -2.96 8.47 -0.29
N LEU A 15 -3.19 7.50 -1.16
CA LEU A 15 -4.32 6.58 -1.11
C LEU A 15 -3.99 5.35 -0.26
N ILE A 16 -4.81 5.09 0.76
CA ILE A 16 -4.74 3.87 1.57
C ILE A 16 -5.82 2.89 1.11
N THR A 17 -5.40 1.68 0.70
CA THR A 17 -6.32 0.62 0.24
C THR A 17 -6.67 -0.39 1.34
N ALA A 18 -6.01 -0.29 2.49
CA ALA A 18 -6.23 -1.15 3.64
C ALA A 18 -7.39 -0.64 4.50
N ASP A 19 -8.27 -1.51 4.96
CA ASP A 19 -9.32 -1.16 5.93
C ASP A 19 -8.78 -1.15 7.36
N ARG A 20 -8.12 -2.23 7.77
CA ARG A 20 -7.60 -2.40 9.13
C ARG A 20 -6.37 -1.54 9.39
N ARG A 21 -6.34 -0.85 10.54
CA ARG A 21 -5.28 0.11 10.94
C ARG A 21 -5.08 1.26 9.94
N SER A 22 -6.07 1.52 9.08
CA SER A 22 -6.10 2.67 8.17
C SER A 22 -5.91 3.99 8.91
N ALA A 23 -6.59 4.18 10.05
CA ALA A 23 -6.48 5.38 10.87
C ALA A 23 -5.05 5.62 11.41
N GLU A 24 -4.34 4.55 11.82
CA GLU A 24 -2.95 4.66 12.28
C GLU A 24 -2.01 5.03 11.13
N LEU A 25 -2.19 4.39 9.97
CA LEU A 25 -1.42 4.67 8.76
C LEU A 25 -1.69 6.11 8.27
N ALA A 26 -2.96 6.53 8.24
CA ALA A 26 -3.38 7.88 7.89
C ALA A 26 -2.78 8.92 8.83
N ALA A 27 -2.83 8.69 10.14
CA ALA A 27 -2.23 9.58 11.12
C ALA A 27 -0.70 9.65 10.97
N ALA A 28 -0.03 8.53 10.67
CA ALA A 28 1.42 8.50 10.48
C ALA A 28 1.88 9.27 9.23
N LEU A 29 1.17 9.14 8.12
CA LEU A 29 1.42 9.88 6.88
C LEU A 29 1.03 11.36 7.03
N GLY A 30 -0.12 11.65 7.64
CA GLY A 30 -0.59 13.01 7.90
C GLY A 30 0.33 13.82 8.79
N ARG A 31 0.98 13.21 9.80
CA ARG A 31 2.02 13.87 10.61
C ARG A 31 3.22 14.36 9.79
N ARG A 32 3.43 13.81 8.58
CA ARG A 32 4.47 14.22 7.63
C ARG A 32 3.96 15.18 6.56
N GLY A 33 2.70 15.61 6.63
CA GLY A 33 2.10 16.60 5.72
C GLY A 33 1.25 16.01 4.59
N ALA A 34 1.09 14.68 4.51
CA ALA A 34 0.31 14.04 3.46
C ALA A 34 -1.19 14.29 3.61
N ALA A 35 -1.88 14.56 2.50
CA ALA A 35 -3.32 14.46 2.40
C ALA A 35 -3.71 12.99 2.14
N VAL A 36 -4.48 12.38 3.03
CA VAL A 36 -4.78 10.94 2.94
C VAL A 36 -6.19 10.72 2.39
N ARG A 37 -6.30 9.89 1.35
CA ARG A 37 -7.57 9.32 0.85
C ARG A 37 -7.67 7.87 1.30
N HIS A 38 -8.87 7.40 1.65
CA HIS A 38 -9.09 6.01 2.09
C HIS A 38 -10.10 5.34 1.16
N ALA A 39 -9.70 4.21 0.58
CA ALA A 39 -10.53 3.39 -0.31
C ALA A 39 -10.27 1.90 -0.02
N PRO A 40 -10.89 1.33 1.03
CA PRO A 40 -10.67 -0.05 1.41
C PRO A 40 -11.09 -0.99 0.28
N ALA A 41 -10.11 -1.64 -0.36
CA ALA A 41 -10.34 -2.49 -1.52
C ALA A 41 -10.98 -3.84 -1.17
N LEU A 42 -10.92 -4.22 0.11
CA LEU A 42 -11.54 -5.41 0.67
C LEU A 42 -12.07 -5.13 2.06
N GLY A 43 -13.23 -5.73 2.38
CA GLY A 43 -13.70 -5.87 3.74
C GLY A 43 -13.09 -7.12 4.39
N MET A 44 -13.02 -7.13 5.72
CA MET A 44 -12.78 -8.35 6.48
C MET A 44 -14.12 -8.81 7.04
N VAL A 45 -14.48 -10.07 6.79
CA VAL A 45 -15.65 -10.68 7.42
C VAL A 45 -15.11 -11.67 8.46
N PRO A 46 -15.11 -11.29 9.76
CA PRO A 46 -14.80 -12.20 10.85
C PRO A 46 -15.84 -13.31 10.92
N HIS A 47 -15.46 -14.49 11.43
CA HIS A 47 -16.43 -15.49 11.91
C HIS A 47 -17.48 -15.97 10.88
N ILE A 48 -17.13 -15.94 9.58
CA ILE A 48 -18.10 -16.24 8.51
C ILE A 48 -18.61 -17.70 8.55
N ASP A 49 -17.94 -18.56 9.33
CA ASP A 49 -18.36 -19.94 9.59
C ASP A 49 -17.81 -20.46 10.93
N ASP A 50 -18.20 -19.84 12.04
CA ASP A 50 -17.82 -20.32 13.38
C ASP A 50 -18.23 -21.78 13.59
N ALA A 51 -19.32 -22.24 12.97
CA ALA A 51 -19.74 -23.62 13.04
C ALA A 51 -18.71 -24.58 12.43
N ALA A 52 -18.21 -24.30 11.22
CA ALA A 52 -17.17 -25.12 10.58
C ALA A 52 -15.82 -24.99 11.29
N LEU A 53 -15.43 -23.79 11.73
CA LEU A 53 -14.20 -23.59 12.49
C LEU A 53 -14.22 -24.39 13.80
N LEU A 54 -15.33 -24.34 14.54
CA LEU A 54 -15.50 -25.10 15.78
C LEU A 54 -15.62 -26.60 15.53
N ALA A 55 -16.26 -27.02 14.43
CA ALA A 55 -16.30 -28.43 14.05
C ALA A 55 -14.89 -28.96 13.72
N GLY A 56 -14.11 -28.21 12.95
CA GLY A 56 -12.70 -28.51 12.68
C GLY A 56 -11.87 -28.55 13.96
N THR A 57 -12.07 -27.57 14.85
CA THR A 57 -11.40 -27.54 16.16
C THR A 57 -11.70 -28.79 16.99
N ARG A 58 -12.97 -29.19 17.09
CA ARG A 58 -13.36 -30.42 17.80
C ARG A 58 -12.78 -31.67 17.14
N SER A 59 -12.67 -31.70 15.81
CA SER A 59 -12.01 -32.80 15.10
C SER A 59 -10.51 -32.88 15.42
N LEU A 60 -9.81 -31.74 15.50
CA LEU A 60 -8.40 -31.72 15.94
C LEU A 60 -8.24 -32.18 17.39
N LEU A 61 -9.18 -31.80 18.27
CA LEU A 61 -9.14 -32.24 19.67
C LEU A 61 -9.37 -33.75 19.82
N ALA A 62 -10.25 -34.33 18.99
CA ALA A 62 -10.54 -35.76 19.02
C ALA A 62 -9.41 -36.61 18.41
N ASP A 63 -8.69 -36.05 17.43
CA ASP A 63 -7.60 -36.71 16.72
C ASP A 63 -6.48 -35.69 16.45
N PRO A 64 -5.56 -35.47 17.41
CA PRO A 64 -4.52 -34.44 17.31
C PRO A 64 -3.62 -34.61 16.07
N PRO A 65 -3.31 -33.52 15.34
CA PRO A 65 -2.38 -33.58 14.23
C PRO A 65 -0.93 -33.77 14.70
N ASP A 66 -0.07 -34.28 13.82
CA ASP A 66 1.38 -34.35 14.08
C ASP A 66 2.02 -32.95 14.01
N THR A 67 1.49 -32.10 13.12
CA THR A 67 2.00 -30.73 12.91
C THR A 67 0.86 -29.74 12.68
N VAL A 68 1.00 -28.54 13.24
CA VAL A 68 0.13 -27.38 13.01
C VAL A 68 0.93 -26.28 12.32
N VAL A 69 0.50 -25.90 11.12
CA VAL A 69 1.04 -24.77 10.38
C VAL A 69 0.21 -23.52 10.66
N VAL A 70 0.85 -22.44 11.12
CA VAL A 70 0.23 -21.16 11.43
C VAL A 70 0.69 -20.09 10.43
N THR A 71 -0.20 -19.72 9.51
CA THR A 71 0.15 -18.77 8.43
C THR A 71 0.13 -17.32 8.90
N THR A 72 -0.74 -16.94 9.85
CA THR A 72 -0.81 -15.56 10.35
C THR A 72 -1.18 -15.45 11.82
N GLY A 73 -0.63 -14.46 12.51
CA GLY A 73 -1.00 -14.21 13.91
C GLY A 73 -2.41 -13.65 14.12
N ILE A 74 -3.10 -13.18 13.08
CA ILE A 74 -4.52 -12.79 13.19
C ILE A 74 -5.39 -14.05 13.13
N GLY A 75 -5.11 -14.93 12.17
CA GLY A 75 -5.82 -16.20 12.06
C GLY A 75 -5.65 -17.04 13.33
N PHE A 76 -4.44 -17.16 13.85
CA PHE A 76 -4.22 -17.90 15.10
C PHE A 76 -4.97 -17.29 16.30
N ARG A 77 -4.93 -15.97 16.50
CA ARG A 77 -5.66 -15.32 17.59
C ARG A 77 -7.17 -15.48 17.44
N GLY A 78 -7.70 -15.26 16.23
CA GLY A 78 -9.11 -15.47 15.96
C GLY A 78 -9.56 -16.92 16.19
N TRP A 79 -8.68 -17.89 15.94
CA TRP A 79 -8.96 -19.30 16.22
C TRP A 79 -9.07 -19.55 17.73
N ILE A 80 -8.12 -19.05 18.52
CA ILE A 80 -8.15 -19.15 19.98
C ILE A 80 -9.37 -18.41 20.55
N GLU A 81 -9.67 -17.20 20.07
CA GLU A 81 -10.84 -16.40 20.49
C GLU A 81 -12.16 -17.13 20.17
N ALA A 82 -12.30 -17.72 18.98
CA ALA A 82 -13.47 -18.50 18.62
C ALA A 82 -13.61 -19.77 19.48
N ALA A 83 -12.49 -20.47 19.76
CA ALA A 83 -12.48 -21.61 20.66
C ALA A 83 -12.85 -21.21 22.09
N ASP A 84 -12.37 -20.07 22.59
CA ASP A 84 -12.68 -19.53 23.91
C ASP A 84 -14.18 -19.23 24.06
N ALA A 85 -14.75 -18.55 23.07
CA ALA A 85 -16.19 -18.28 23.02
C ALA A 85 -17.04 -19.56 23.04
N ALA A 86 -16.49 -20.69 22.61
CA ALA A 86 -17.13 -22.01 22.63
C ALA A 86 -16.72 -22.90 23.82
N GLY A 87 -15.91 -22.39 24.77
CA GLY A 87 -15.40 -23.15 25.92
C GLY A 87 -14.36 -24.23 25.58
N LEU A 88 -13.68 -24.09 24.43
CA LEU A 88 -12.69 -25.04 23.91
C LEU A 88 -11.24 -24.53 23.98
N ALA A 89 -11.00 -23.30 24.48
CA ALA A 89 -9.67 -22.70 24.48
C ALA A 89 -8.63 -23.50 25.27
N GLU A 90 -8.95 -23.90 26.51
CA GLU A 90 -8.00 -24.66 27.34
C GLU A 90 -7.65 -26.04 26.74
N PRO A 91 -8.62 -26.88 26.31
CA PRO A 91 -8.32 -28.11 25.56
C PRO A 91 -7.50 -27.87 24.28
N LEU A 92 -7.79 -26.79 23.55
CA LEU A 92 -7.08 -26.45 22.32
C LEU A 92 -5.62 -26.09 22.60
N VAL A 93 -5.37 -25.22 23.58
CA VAL A 93 -4.01 -24.83 23.97
C VAL A 93 -3.22 -26.03 24.49
N GLU A 94 -3.84 -26.94 25.25
CA GLU A 94 -3.17 -28.14 25.74
C GLU A 94 -2.81 -29.10 24.59
N MET A 95 -3.71 -29.32 23.63
CA MET A 95 -3.39 -30.08 22.42
C MET A 95 -2.23 -29.46 21.65
N LEU A 96 -2.28 -28.14 21.42
CA LEU A 96 -1.22 -27.43 20.70
C LEU A 96 0.14 -27.51 21.41
N ARG A 97 0.17 -27.63 22.74
CA ARG A 97 1.41 -27.77 23.50
C ARG A 97 2.13 -29.10 23.23
N GLY A 98 1.38 -30.15 22.93
CA GLY A 98 1.90 -31.47 22.57
C GLY A 98 2.19 -31.66 21.08
N THR A 99 1.87 -30.67 20.25
CA THR A 99 1.93 -30.74 18.79
C THR A 99 3.06 -29.88 18.26
N ARG A 100 3.72 -30.32 17.17
CA ARG A 100 4.72 -29.49 16.50
C ARG A 100 4.06 -28.27 15.85
N ILE A 101 4.51 -27.07 16.17
CA ILE A 101 3.98 -25.81 15.63
C ILE A 101 5.00 -25.16 14.68
N VAL A 102 4.60 -25.02 13.42
CA VAL A 102 5.36 -24.33 12.36
C VAL A 102 4.72 -22.98 12.07
N ALA A 103 5.47 -21.89 12.17
CA ALA A 103 4.95 -20.55 11.95
C ALA A 103 5.52 -19.93 10.66
N ARG A 104 4.66 -19.30 9.84
CA ARG A 104 5.12 -18.61 8.61
C ARG A 104 5.98 -17.38 8.88
N GLY A 105 6.07 -16.88 10.10
CA GLY A 105 6.93 -15.72 10.36
C GLY A 105 6.68 -15.05 11.71
N PRO A 106 7.33 -13.88 11.97
CA PRO A 106 7.34 -13.24 13.28
C PRO A 106 5.96 -12.88 13.83
N LYS A 107 4.98 -12.60 12.95
CA LYS A 107 3.60 -12.28 13.37
C LYS A 107 2.87 -13.51 13.89
N ALA A 108 3.02 -14.65 13.22
CA ALA A 108 2.46 -15.93 13.68
C ALA A 108 3.15 -16.36 14.98
N ARG A 109 4.50 -16.31 15.01
CA ARG A 109 5.28 -16.58 16.23
C ARG A 109 4.82 -15.75 17.43
N GLY A 110 4.65 -14.43 17.24
CA GLY A 110 4.20 -13.55 18.32
C GLY A 110 2.79 -13.88 18.85
N ALA A 111 1.89 -14.36 17.98
CA ALA A 111 0.55 -14.80 18.40
C ALA A 111 0.60 -16.14 19.16
N ILE A 112 1.43 -17.07 18.72
CA ILE A 112 1.69 -18.35 19.40
C ILE A 112 2.23 -18.09 20.82
N GLN A 113 3.23 -17.20 20.94
CA GLN A 113 3.81 -16.80 22.22
C GLN A 113 2.79 -16.11 23.15
N ALA A 114 1.91 -15.27 22.60
CA ALA A 114 0.86 -14.63 23.38
C ALA A 114 -0.16 -15.62 23.97
N ALA A 115 -0.31 -16.81 23.35
CA ALA A 115 -1.12 -17.91 23.87
C ALA A 115 -0.35 -18.83 24.84
N GLY A 116 0.90 -18.50 25.21
CA GLY A 116 1.74 -19.31 26.09
C GLY A 116 2.36 -20.53 25.41
N LEU A 117 2.37 -20.57 24.08
CA LEU A 117 2.93 -21.66 23.27
C LEU A 117 4.28 -21.24 22.65
N THR A 118 5.04 -22.22 22.17
CA THR A 118 6.30 -21.98 21.45
C THR A 118 6.18 -22.56 20.04
N ALA A 119 6.65 -21.82 19.03
CA ALA A 119 6.79 -22.36 17.68
C ALA A 119 8.11 -23.13 17.59
N ASP A 120 8.06 -24.38 17.11
CA ASP A 120 9.24 -25.23 16.92
C ASP A 120 10.11 -24.73 15.76
N TRP A 121 9.48 -24.16 14.74
CA TRP A 121 10.18 -23.57 13.60
C TRP A 121 9.42 -22.36 13.04
N VAL A 122 10.17 -21.37 12.54
CA VAL A 122 9.62 -20.13 11.99
C VAL A 122 10.33 -19.78 10.69
N ALA A 123 9.55 -19.62 9.63
CA ALA A 123 10.07 -19.28 8.30
C ALA A 123 10.78 -17.92 8.31
N GLU A 124 11.99 -17.85 7.74
CA GLU A 124 12.80 -16.64 7.69
C GLU A 124 12.32 -15.68 6.60
N SER A 125 11.87 -16.21 5.45
CA SER A 125 11.37 -15.45 4.30
C SER A 125 9.98 -14.84 4.52
N GLU A 126 9.30 -15.22 5.60
CA GLU A 126 7.90 -14.92 5.86
C GLU A 126 6.89 -15.50 4.83
N THR A 127 7.26 -16.55 4.08
CA THR A 127 6.45 -17.13 2.99
C THR A 127 5.93 -18.54 3.26
N SER A 128 4.79 -18.89 2.65
CA SER A 128 4.23 -20.25 2.69
C SER A 128 5.03 -21.23 1.82
N ALA A 129 5.76 -20.73 0.81
CA ALA A 129 6.62 -21.56 -0.03
C ALA A 129 7.78 -22.17 0.75
N GLU A 130 8.43 -21.40 1.63
CA GLU A 130 9.50 -21.91 2.50
C GLU A 130 8.98 -22.98 3.48
N ILE A 131 7.78 -22.79 4.05
CA ILE A 131 7.15 -23.84 4.88
C ILE A 131 6.96 -25.12 4.07
N ALA A 132 6.45 -25.00 2.84
CA ALA A 132 6.22 -26.15 1.97
C ALA A 132 7.53 -26.89 1.70
N GLU A 133 8.57 -26.17 1.28
CA GLU A 133 9.90 -26.72 1.01
C GLU A 133 10.46 -27.50 2.21
N VAL A 134 10.50 -26.87 3.39
CA VAL A 134 11.06 -27.49 4.60
C VAL A 134 10.28 -28.75 5.01
N LEU A 135 8.94 -28.68 5.07
CA LEU A 135 8.15 -29.83 5.49
C LEU A 135 8.21 -30.97 4.46
N LEU A 136 8.21 -30.66 3.17
CA LEU A 136 8.33 -31.68 2.12
C LEU A 136 9.71 -32.37 2.15
N ASP A 137 10.79 -31.62 2.38
CA ASP A 137 12.14 -32.17 2.52
C ASP A 137 12.29 -33.08 3.74
N GLU A 138 11.57 -32.80 4.83
CA GLU A 138 11.50 -33.67 6.01
C GLU A 138 10.67 -34.94 5.78
N GLY A 139 9.76 -34.92 4.81
CA GLY A 139 8.89 -36.04 4.45
C GLY A 139 7.57 -36.05 5.22
N VAL A 140 6.48 -35.73 4.53
CA VAL A 140 5.13 -35.61 5.14
C VAL A 140 4.22 -36.82 4.91
N ALA A 141 4.68 -37.85 4.19
CA ALA A 141 3.85 -39.02 3.87
C ALA A 141 3.32 -39.69 5.14
N GLY A 142 2.00 -39.89 5.21
CA GLY A 142 1.32 -40.50 6.36
C GLY A 142 1.15 -39.59 7.58
N HIS A 143 1.70 -38.37 7.59
CA HIS A 143 1.54 -37.42 8.69
C HIS A 143 0.20 -36.68 8.59
N ASP A 144 -0.40 -36.33 9.72
CA ASP A 144 -1.51 -35.39 9.81
C ASP A 144 -1.02 -33.97 10.03
N ILE A 145 -1.37 -33.08 9.10
CA ILE A 145 -0.99 -31.67 9.13
C ILE A 145 -2.25 -30.83 9.17
N ALA A 146 -2.42 -30.07 10.25
CA ALA A 146 -3.44 -29.04 10.34
C ALA A 146 -2.89 -27.69 9.85
N VAL A 147 -3.58 -27.02 8.94
CA VAL A 147 -3.15 -25.72 8.40
C VAL A 147 -4.14 -24.63 8.78
N GLN A 148 -3.69 -23.71 9.63
CA GLN A 148 -4.40 -22.47 9.94
C GLN A 148 -4.13 -21.46 8.81
N HIS A 149 -5.11 -21.28 7.92
CA HIS A 149 -5.03 -20.41 6.74
C HIS A 149 -5.36 -18.94 7.04
N HIS A 150 -4.78 -18.02 6.27
CA HIS A 150 -5.27 -16.65 6.26
C HIS A 150 -6.54 -16.52 5.43
N GLY A 151 -7.22 -15.37 5.52
CA GLY A 151 -8.56 -15.22 4.93
C GLY A 151 -8.63 -15.08 3.42
N ALA A 152 -7.52 -15.30 2.71
CA ALA A 152 -7.54 -15.46 1.26
C ALA A 152 -7.61 -16.94 0.84
N GLY A 153 -7.56 -17.89 1.79
CA GLY A 153 -7.57 -19.32 1.53
C GLY A 153 -6.18 -19.96 1.60
N ALA A 154 -6.08 -21.14 0.97
CA ALA A 154 -4.87 -21.96 0.96
C ALA A 154 -3.84 -21.44 -0.05
N ASP A 155 -2.62 -21.16 0.42
CA ASP A 155 -1.48 -20.72 -0.39
C ASP A 155 -0.83 -21.86 -1.21
N GLY A 156 -1.58 -22.93 -1.53
CA GLY A 156 -1.04 -24.14 -2.15
C GLY A 156 -0.44 -25.16 -1.18
N LEU A 157 -0.41 -24.86 0.13
CA LEU A 157 0.12 -25.75 1.17
C LEU A 157 -0.65 -27.07 1.23
N ASP A 158 -1.97 -27.00 1.17
CA ASP A 158 -2.83 -28.18 1.34
C ASP A 158 -2.63 -29.15 0.19
N GLU A 159 -2.61 -28.62 -1.04
CA GLU A 159 -2.37 -29.38 -2.26
C GLU A 159 -0.97 -30.00 -2.26
N ALA A 160 0.05 -29.24 -1.85
CA ALA A 160 1.43 -29.71 -1.81
C ALA A 160 1.63 -30.86 -0.82
N PHE A 161 1.11 -30.73 0.41
CA PHE A 161 1.22 -31.78 1.42
C PHE A 161 0.38 -33.01 1.08
N ALA A 162 -0.84 -32.82 0.57
CA ALA A 162 -1.68 -33.93 0.13
C ALA A 162 -1.05 -34.70 -1.03
N ALA A 163 -0.45 -34.00 -2.01
CA ALA A 163 0.26 -34.63 -3.13
C ALA A 163 1.48 -35.46 -2.66
N ALA A 164 2.09 -35.09 -1.54
CA ALA A 164 3.18 -35.83 -0.89
C ALA A 164 2.70 -36.92 0.10
N GLY A 165 1.39 -37.17 0.18
CA GLY A 165 0.81 -38.27 0.96
C GLY A 165 0.46 -37.91 2.41
N ALA A 166 0.41 -36.64 2.78
CA ALA A 166 -0.07 -36.20 4.09
C ALA A 166 -1.61 -36.18 4.15
N ARG A 167 -2.16 -36.32 5.36
CA ARG A 167 -3.55 -36.03 5.68
C ARG A 167 -3.65 -34.57 6.11
N VAL A 168 -4.26 -33.72 5.29
CA VAL A 168 -4.34 -32.28 5.56
C VAL A 168 -5.71 -31.87 6.09
N ARG A 169 -5.73 -31.06 7.16
CA ARG A 169 -6.95 -30.47 7.73
C ARG A 169 -6.86 -28.95 7.78
N SER A 170 -7.73 -28.28 7.03
CA SER A 170 -7.67 -26.83 6.82
C SER A 170 -8.57 -26.06 7.79
N LEU A 171 -8.05 -25.01 8.42
CA LEU A 171 -8.79 -24.12 9.31
C LEU A 171 -8.76 -22.69 8.76
N VAL A 172 -9.90 -22.22 8.28
CA VAL A 172 -10.10 -20.84 7.80
C VAL A 172 -10.83 -20.04 8.87
N VAL A 173 -10.18 -19.01 9.41
CA VAL A 173 -10.67 -18.28 10.60
C VAL A 173 -11.41 -17.00 10.24
N TYR A 174 -11.04 -16.37 9.13
CA TYR A 174 -11.73 -15.21 8.57
C TYR A 174 -11.72 -15.33 7.05
N ARG A 175 -12.54 -14.54 6.36
CA ARG A 175 -12.44 -14.38 4.90
C ARG A 175 -12.39 -12.92 4.52
N TRP A 176 -11.72 -12.64 3.41
CA TRP A 176 -11.91 -11.37 2.73
C TRP A 176 -13.32 -11.33 2.14
N GLY A 177 -14.01 -10.22 2.36
CA GLY A 177 -15.29 -9.91 1.76
C GLY A 177 -15.15 -8.79 0.71
N PRO A 178 -16.26 -8.46 0.02
CA PRO A 178 -16.27 -7.32 -0.88
C PRO A 178 -15.86 -6.02 -0.15
N PRO A 179 -15.40 -4.99 -0.87
CA PRO A 179 -15.15 -3.70 -0.26
C PRO A 179 -16.42 -3.18 0.43
N PRO A 180 -16.30 -2.51 1.60
CA PRO A 180 -17.45 -1.92 2.28
C PRO A 180 -18.27 -0.97 1.40
N ASP A 181 -17.60 -0.26 0.50
CA ASP A 181 -18.20 0.59 -0.53
C ASP A 181 -17.45 0.42 -1.87
N PRO A 182 -18.02 -0.34 -2.84
CA PRO A 182 -17.41 -0.50 -4.16
C PRO A 182 -17.25 0.81 -4.93
N ALA A 183 -18.14 1.79 -4.74
CA ALA A 183 -18.09 3.05 -5.47
C ALA A 183 -16.88 3.89 -5.07
N VAL A 184 -16.47 3.83 -3.80
CA VAL A 184 -15.24 4.48 -3.31
C VAL A 184 -14.00 3.86 -3.96
N VAL A 185 -13.99 2.54 -4.16
CA VAL A 185 -12.88 1.85 -4.83
C VAL A 185 -12.82 2.25 -6.32
N THR A 186 -13.95 2.22 -7.02
CA THR A 186 -14.06 2.72 -8.41
C THR A 186 -13.59 4.18 -8.54
N ALA A 187 -14.02 5.06 -7.63
CA ALA A 187 -13.59 6.46 -7.64
C ALA A 187 -12.07 6.58 -7.40
N SER A 188 -11.51 5.71 -6.57
CA SER A 188 -10.07 5.74 -6.25
C SER A 188 -9.19 5.33 -7.42
N VAL A 189 -9.56 4.29 -8.19
CA VAL A 189 -8.77 3.88 -9.37
C VAL A 189 -8.84 4.94 -10.47
N ARG A 190 -10.00 5.57 -10.67
CA ARG A 190 -10.17 6.70 -11.58
C ARG A 190 -9.31 7.90 -11.13
N ALA A 191 -9.32 8.22 -9.84
CA ALA A 191 -8.50 9.31 -9.31
C ALA A 191 -6.99 9.08 -9.48
N VAL A 192 -6.52 7.83 -9.37
CA VAL A 192 -5.12 7.50 -9.67
C VAL A 192 -4.86 7.67 -11.17
N ALA A 193 -5.75 7.17 -12.03
CA ALA A 193 -5.62 7.29 -13.48
C ALA A 193 -5.71 8.72 -14.01
N THR A 194 -6.42 9.62 -13.33
CA THR A 194 -6.47 11.05 -13.67
C THR A 194 -5.32 11.84 -13.03
N GLY A 195 -4.41 11.17 -12.30
CA GLY A 195 -3.24 11.78 -11.69
C GLY A 195 -3.53 12.63 -10.45
N GLU A 196 -4.61 12.38 -9.72
CA GLU A 196 -4.96 13.09 -8.48
C GLU A 196 -4.26 12.53 -7.22
N VAL A 197 -3.61 11.38 -7.35
CA VAL A 197 -2.98 10.65 -6.24
C VAL A 197 -1.49 10.52 -6.53
N ASP A 198 -0.63 10.82 -5.55
CA ASP A 198 0.83 10.70 -5.67
C ASP A 198 1.29 9.27 -5.33
N ALA A 199 0.68 8.64 -4.33
CA ALA A 199 1.05 7.29 -3.91
C ALA A 199 -0.14 6.43 -3.51
N VAL A 200 -0.09 5.13 -3.80
CA VAL A 200 -1.05 4.13 -3.33
C VAL A 200 -0.35 3.13 -2.43
N VAL A 201 -0.90 2.90 -1.24
CA VAL A 201 -0.28 2.08 -0.19
C VAL A 201 -1.09 0.81 0.07
N PHE A 202 -0.42 -0.33 -0.08
CA PHE A 202 -0.99 -1.68 0.06
C PHE A 202 -0.37 -2.40 1.25
N THR A 203 -1.22 -3.11 2.00
CA THR A 203 -0.79 -3.88 3.20
C THR A 203 -1.07 -5.37 3.13
N SER A 204 -1.69 -5.84 2.04
CA SER A 204 -1.97 -7.24 1.77
C SER A 204 -2.05 -7.50 0.26
N ALA A 205 -1.59 -8.67 -0.18
CA ALA A 205 -1.68 -9.07 -1.58
C ALA A 205 -3.13 -9.11 -2.09
N PRO A 206 -4.11 -9.68 -1.34
CA PRO A 206 -5.51 -9.63 -1.78
C PRO A 206 -6.05 -8.21 -1.93
N GLY A 207 -5.65 -7.27 -1.08
CA GLY A 207 -6.08 -5.87 -1.18
C GLY A 207 -5.48 -5.17 -2.40
N ALA A 208 -4.23 -5.49 -2.73
CA ALA A 208 -3.59 -5.00 -3.96
C ALA A 208 -4.27 -5.59 -5.21
N GLU A 209 -4.52 -6.90 -5.20
CA GLU A 209 -5.22 -7.59 -6.29
C GLU A 209 -6.62 -7.02 -6.50
N ALA A 210 -7.44 -6.91 -5.46
CA ALA A 210 -8.81 -6.42 -5.56
C ALA A 210 -8.88 -4.96 -6.06
N TRP A 211 -7.97 -4.11 -5.59
CA TRP A 211 -7.89 -2.73 -6.08
C TRP A 211 -7.48 -2.67 -7.55
N TRP A 212 -6.53 -3.52 -7.96
CA TRP A 212 -6.08 -3.57 -9.34
C TRP A 212 -7.13 -4.16 -10.30
N GLN A 213 -7.86 -5.19 -9.87
CA GLN A 213 -9.01 -5.72 -10.62
C GLN A 213 -10.08 -4.65 -10.83
N ALA A 214 -10.31 -3.76 -9.86
CA ALA A 214 -11.20 -2.61 -10.06
C ALA A 214 -10.66 -1.65 -11.12
N ALA A 215 -9.34 -1.42 -11.20
CA ALA A 215 -8.75 -0.60 -12.26
C ALA A 215 -8.87 -1.23 -13.65
N GLU A 216 -8.71 -2.55 -13.73
CA GLU A 216 -8.93 -3.33 -14.97
C GLU A 216 -10.40 -3.28 -15.41
N ALA A 217 -11.33 -3.47 -14.48
CA ALA A 217 -12.78 -3.42 -14.74
C ALA A 217 -13.24 -2.03 -15.21
N GLU A 218 -12.62 -0.96 -14.69
CA GLU A 218 -12.87 0.42 -15.11
C GLU A 218 -12.12 0.81 -16.41
N GLY A 219 -11.27 -0.07 -16.94
CA GLY A 219 -10.51 0.19 -18.16
C GLY A 219 -9.41 1.25 -18.01
N VAL A 220 -8.94 1.50 -16.78
CA VAL A 220 -7.96 2.56 -16.48
C VAL A 220 -6.57 2.03 -16.10
N ALA A 221 -6.37 0.71 -16.10
CA ALA A 221 -5.11 0.07 -15.69
C ALA A 221 -3.89 0.56 -16.50
N ASP A 222 -4.03 0.70 -17.83
CA ASP A 222 -2.93 1.15 -18.69
C ASP A 222 -2.45 2.57 -18.36
N GLU A 223 -3.37 3.48 -18.03
CA GLU A 223 -3.05 4.85 -17.63
C GLU A 223 -2.32 4.88 -16.28
N ILE A 224 -2.75 4.03 -15.33
CA ILE A 224 -2.07 3.89 -14.04
C ILE A 224 -0.64 3.37 -14.24
N VAL A 225 -0.44 2.38 -15.11
CA VAL A 225 0.90 1.88 -15.47
C VAL A 225 1.74 2.98 -16.12
N HIS A 226 1.15 3.79 -17.00
CA HIS A 226 1.82 4.94 -17.60
C HIS A 226 2.32 5.92 -16.54
N HIS A 227 1.46 6.29 -15.58
CA HIS A 227 1.83 7.18 -14.48
C HIS A 227 2.93 6.61 -13.57
N CYS A 228 2.90 5.29 -13.31
CA CYS A 228 3.95 4.61 -12.54
C CYS A 228 5.29 4.66 -13.28
N ARG A 229 5.31 4.35 -14.58
CA ARG A 229 6.53 4.40 -15.42
C ARG A 229 7.09 5.80 -15.55
N ALA A 230 6.22 6.81 -15.60
CA ALA A 230 6.61 8.22 -15.60
C ALA A 230 7.12 8.71 -14.23
N GLY A 231 7.04 7.89 -13.17
CA GLY A 231 7.43 8.25 -11.81
C GLY A 231 6.49 9.25 -11.13
N THR A 232 5.29 9.46 -11.70
CA THR A 232 4.31 10.43 -11.20
C THR A 232 3.32 9.84 -10.20
N VAL A 233 3.27 8.51 -10.11
CA VAL A 233 2.51 7.75 -9.10
C VAL A 233 3.42 6.67 -8.54
N VAL A 234 3.44 6.51 -7.22
CA VAL A 234 4.21 5.47 -6.53
C VAL A 234 3.27 4.42 -5.97
N MET A 235 3.46 3.16 -6.35
CA MET A 235 2.84 2.04 -5.64
C MET A 235 3.75 1.61 -4.50
N ALA A 236 3.23 1.49 -3.28
CA ALA A 236 4.00 1.07 -2.11
C ALA A 236 3.36 -0.16 -1.47
N ALA A 237 4.12 -1.24 -1.34
CA ALA A 237 3.67 -2.49 -0.75
C ALA A 237 4.41 -2.76 0.55
N VAL A 238 3.70 -3.20 1.59
CA VAL A 238 4.31 -3.45 2.91
C VAL A 238 5.40 -4.53 2.89
N GLY A 239 5.42 -5.41 1.89
CA GLY A 239 6.38 -6.51 1.79
C GLY A 239 6.27 -7.25 0.45
N PRO A 240 7.20 -8.18 0.15
CA PRO A 240 7.33 -8.81 -1.16
C PRO A 240 6.08 -9.60 -1.58
N VAL A 241 5.40 -10.28 -0.65
CA VAL A 241 4.14 -10.97 -0.96
C VAL A 241 3.06 -9.99 -1.42
N THR A 242 2.96 -8.81 -0.79
CA THR A 242 2.00 -7.76 -1.17
C THR A 242 2.38 -7.08 -2.49
N ALA A 243 3.66 -7.07 -2.84
CA ALA A 243 4.16 -6.50 -4.09
C ALA A 243 3.82 -7.36 -5.32
N ARG A 244 3.68 -8.68 -5.15
CA ARG A 244 3.53 -9.62 -6.26
C ARG A 244 2.39 -9.30 -7.24
N PRO A 245 1.16 -8.98 -6.81
CA PRO A 245 0.08 -8.57 -7.72
C PRO A 245 0.43 -7.37 -8.61
N LEU A 246 1.27 -6.46 -8.13
CA LEU A 246 1.71 -5.26 -8.87
C LEU A 246 2.82 -5.62 -9.87
N LEU A 247 3.78 -6.44 -9.44
CA LEU A 247 4.88 -6.95 -10.27
C LEU A 247 4.36 -7.75 -11.47
N GLU A 248 3.31 -8.55 -11.27
CA GLU A 248 2.65 -9.32 -12.33
C GLU A 248 2.03 -8.43 -13.42
N ARG A 249 1.69 -7.17 -13.11
CA ARG A 249 1.27 -6.14 -14.08
C ARG A 249 2.41 -5.22 -14.54
N GLY A 250 3.67 -5.57 -14.23
CA GLY A 250 4.83 -4.80 -14.64
C GLY A 250 4.97 -3.44 -13.93
N VAL A 251 4.42 -3.31 -12.72
CA VAL A 251 4.61 -2.15 -11.86
C VAL A 251 5.55 -2.53 -10.72
N GLU A 252 6.72 -1.89 -10.69
CA GLU A 252 7.69 -2.05 -9.61
C GLU A 252 7.27 -1.20 -8.39
N PRO A 253 6.91 -1.81 -7.25
CA PRO A 253 6.49 -1.07 -6.08
C PRO A 253 7.65 -0.73 -5.15
N LEU A 254 7.49 0.33 -4.36
CA LEU A 254 8.33 0.59 -3.21
C LEU A 254 8.04 -0.44 -2.11
N VAL A 255 9.06 -1.21 -1.71
CA VAL A 255 8.96 -2.23 -0.66
C VAL A 255 9.98 -1.93 0.45
N PRO A 256 9.57 -1.82 1.73
CA PRO A 256 10.50 -1.60 2.83
C PRO A 256 11.25 -2.89 3.21
N ASP A 257 12.44 -2.75 3.81
CA ASP A 257 13.25 -3.88 4.32
C ASP A 257 12.52 -4.77 5.34
N ARG A 258 11.50 -4.23 6.02
CA ARG A 258 10.71 -4.96 7.03
C ARG A 258 9.22 -4.81 6.77
N GLY A 259 8.50 -5.94 6.83
CA GLY A 259 7.05 -6.08 6.67
C GLY A 259 6.18 -5.45 7.77
N ARG A 260 6.28 -4.14 7.99
CA ARG A 260 5.64 -3.37 9.07
C ARG A 260 5.13 -2.01 8.58
N LEU A 261 4.02 -1.52 9.14
CA LEU A 261 3.44 -0.22 8.78
C LEU A 261 4.43 0.95 8.99
N GLY A 262 5.16 0.96 10.11
CA GLY A 262 6.15 2.01 10.37
C GLY A 262 7.29 2.04 9.35
N SER A 263 7.72 0.86 8.86
CA SER A 263 8.73 0.76 7.81
C SER A 263 8.19 1.20 6.45
N LEU A 264 6.93 0.86 6.13
CA LEU A 264 6.24 1.31 4.93
C LEU A 264 6.09 2.84 4.88
N VAL A 265 5.66 3.45 5.99
CA VAL A 265 5.60 4.92 6.11
C VAL A 265 6.98 5.53 5.90
N ARG A 266 8.02 4.98 6.54
CA ARG A 266 9.39 5.47 6.38
C ARG A 266 9.88 5.36 4.94
N ALA A 267 9.56 4.25 4.25
CA ALA A 267 9.93 4.08 2.85
C ALA A 267 9.28 5.16 1.99
N VAL A 268 7.96 5.39 2.12
CA VAL A 268 7.25 6.45 1.37
C VAL A 268 7.86 7.82 1.65
N VAL A 269 8.08 8.16 2.93
CA VAL A 269 8.72 9.42 3.33
C VAL A 269 10.12 9.55 2.72
N SER A 270 10.92 8.50 2.76
CA SER A 270 12.28 8.50 2.22
C SER A 270 12.30 8.63 0.71
N TYR A 271 11.34 8.01 0.01
CA TYR A 271 11.18 8.13 -1.43
C TYR A 271 10.95 9.59 -1.81
N TYR A 272 9.94 10.23 -1.22
CA TYR A 272 9.63 11.63 -1.51
C TYR A 272 10.71 12.59 -0.99
N GLY A 273 11.33 12.30 0.16
CA GLY A 273 12.44 13.08 0.70
C GLY A 273 13.71 13.00 -0.15
N GLY A 274 13.93 11.88 -0.85
CA GLY A 274 15.05 11.69 -1.77
C GLY A 274 14.84 12.27 -3.17
N MET A 275 13.63 12.73 -3.51
CA MET A 275 13.42 13.44 -4.77
C MET A 275 14.19 14.76 -4.76
N GLN A 276 14.97 15.00 -5.80
CA GLN A 276 15.71 16.26 -5.94
C GLN A 276 14.74 17.42 -6.19
N ASP A 277 14.91 18.48 -5.41
CA ASP A 277 14.23 19.74 -5.67
C ASP A 277 14.77 20.37 -6.94
N LEU A 278 13.90 21.06 -7.67
CA LEU A 278 14.37 21.99 -8.68
C LEU A 278 14.97 23.19 -7.95
N ALA A 279 16.29 23.38 -8.05
CA ALA A 279 16.92 24.60 -7.57
C ALA A 279 16.42 25.78 -8.42
N THR A 280 15.55 26.61 -7.86
CA THR A 280 15.03 27.80 -8.54
C THR A 280 15.62 29.06 -7.94
N VAL A 281 15.54 30.18 -8.68
CA VAL A 281 15.98 31.50 -8.17
C VAL A 281 15.19 31.99 -6.94
N ALA A 282 14.13 31.28 -6.55
CA ALA A 282 13.31 31.55 -5.37
C ALA A 282 13.43 30.46 -4.29
N GLY A 283 14.46 29.61 -4.38
CA GLY A 283 14.68 28.47 -3.48
C GLY A 283 14.31 27.12 -4.10
N PRO A 284 14.50 26.01 -3.36
CA PRO A 284 14.16 24.67 -3.84
C PRO A 284 12.65 24.55 -4.08
N LEU A 285 12.26 24.14 -5.29
CA LEU A 285 10.88 23.89 -5.66
C LEU A 285 10.63 22.38 -5.80
N ARG A 286 9.61 21.90 -5.10
CA ARG A 286 9.04 20.57 -5.28
C ARG A 286 7.58 20.68 -5.69
N VAL A 287 7.19 19.96 -6.73
CA VAL A 287 5.81 19.94 -7.22
C VAL A 287 5.25 18.54 -7.03
N TYR A 288 4.18 18.43 -6.24
CA TYR A 288 3.40 17.22 -6.02
C TYR A 288 2.11 17.27 -6.86
N ARG A 289 1.30 16.20 -6.85
CA ARG A 289 -0.02 16.21 -7.51
C ARG A 289 -0.99 17.18 -6.83
N GLY A 290 -1.00 17.23 -5.49
CA GLY A 290 -1.95 18.03 -4.72
C GLY A 290 -1.47 19.44 -4.32
N ALA A 291 -0.16 19.70 -4.30
CA ALA A 291 0.39 21.02 -4.00
C ALA A 291 1.81 21.21 -4.57
N ALA A 292 2.36 22.41 -4.39
CA ALA A 292 3.77 22.69 -4.61
C ALA A 292 4.38 23.30 -3.34
N VAL A 293 5.63 22.96 -3.06
CA VAL A 293 6.40 23.46 -1.93
C VAL A 293 7.59 24.23 -2.49
N LEU A 294 7.70 25.51 -2.14
CA LEU A 294 8.81 26.37 -2.52
C LEU A 294 9.53 26.84 -1.26
N ASP A 295 10.83 26.58 -1.17
CA ASP A 295 11.67 26.95 -0.03
C ASP A 295 11.05 26.50 1.31
N GLY A 296 10.53 25.26 1.35
CA GLY A 296 9.86 24.66 2.51
C GLY A 296 8.43 25.13 2.78
N HIS A 297 7.85 26.03 1.97
CA HIS A 297 6.51 26.56 2.16
C HIS A 297 5.53 26.03 1.10
N VAL A 298 4.37 25.52 1.56
CA VAL A 298 3.28 25.11 0.65
C VAL A 298 2.70 26.34 -0.04
N LEU A 299 2.71 26.35 -1.36
CA LEU A 299 2.15 27.43 -2.17
C LEU A 299 0.62 27.37 -2.18
N PRO A 300 -0.09 28.50 -1.95
CA PRO A 300 -1.56 28.56 -1.97
C PRO A 300 -2.08 28.60 -3.42
N LEU A 301 -1.87 27.51 -4.17
CA LEU A 301 -2.23 27.42 -5.59
C LEU A 301 -3.66 26.92 -5.78
N THR A 302 -4.31 27.44 -6.83
CA THR A 302 -5.52 26.81 -7.38
C THR A 302 -5.14 25.54 -8.16
N PRO A 303 -6.08 24.60 -8.42
CA PRO A 303 -5.80 23.41 -9.23
C PRO A 303 -5.16 23.76 -10.59
N SER A 304 -5.69 24.76 -11.28
CA SER A 304 -5.15 25.22 -12.57
C SER A 304 -3.77 25.87 -12.44
N GLY A 305 -3.52 26.59 -11.34
CA GLY A 305 -2.19 27.14 -11.05
C GLY A 305 -1.14 26.06 -10.81
N LEU A 306 -1.55 24.97 -10.15
CA LEU A 306 -0.68 23.81 -9.91
C LEU A 306 -0.35 23.05 -11.20
N GLU A 307 -1.33 22.86 -12.10
CA GLU A 307 -1.08 22.27 -13.43
C GLU A 307 -0.09 23.09 -14.26
N VAL A 308 -0.26 24.41 -14.31
CA VAL A 308 0.68 25.30 -15.01
C VAL A 308 2.07 25.23 -14.39
N LEU A 309 2.17 25.21 -13.06
CA LEU A 309 3.47 25.08 -12.39
C LEU A 309 4.13 23.73 -12.68
N ARG A 310 3.36 22.64 -12.72
CA ARG A 310 3.86 21.30 -13.06
C ARG A 310 4.38 21.25 -14.48
N LEU A 311 3.66 21.84 -15.44
CA LEU A 311 4.10 21.98 -16.82
C LEU A 311 5.44 22.72 -16.91
N LEU A 312 5.58 23.85 -16.19
CA LEU A 312 6.82 24.63 -16.16
C LEU A 312 7.98 23.90 -15.46
N ALA A 313 7.69 23.20 -14.35
CA ALA A 313 8.68 22.41 -13.63
C ALA A 313 9.19 21.23 -14.46
N GLY A 314 8.29 20.53 -15.17
CA GLY A 314 8.62 19.45 -16.09
C GLY A 314 9.49 19.89 -17.27
N ALA A 315 9.37 21.16 -17.70
CA ALA A 315 10.22 21.74 -18.73
C ALA A 315 11.64 22.08 -18.25
N ARG A 316 11.91 22.03 -16.94
CA ARG A 316 13.23 22.22 -16.31
C ARG A 316 13.99 23.44 -16.85
N GLY A 317 13.30 24.59 -16.91
CA GLY A 317 13.85 25.86 -17.38
C GLY A 317 13.79 26.08 -18.90
N SER A 318 13.33 25.09 -19.66
CA SER A 318 12.98 25.27 -21.07
C SER A 318 11.74 26.17 -21.23
N VAL A 319 11.63 26.82 -22.39
CA VAL A 319 10.48 27.68 -22.70
C VAL A 319 9.27 26.81 -23.02
N VAL A 320 8.22 26.94 -22.22
CA VAL A 320 6.88 26.39 -22.45
C VAL A 320 6.09 27.37 -23.32
N PRO A 321 5.66 26.97 -24.53
CA PRO A 321 4.79 27.75 -25.40
C PRO A 321 3.45 28.12 -24.75
N ARG A 322 2.84 29.23 -25.17
CA ARG A 322 1.58 29.71 -24.57
C ARG A 322 0.42 28.76 -24.80
N ASP A 323 0.34 28.15 -25.97
CA ASP A 323 -0.64 27.14 -26.34
C ASP A 323 -0.58 25.91 -25.43
N GLN A 324 0.62 25.49 -25.00
CA GLN A 324 0.76 24.43 -24.01
C GLN A 324 0.26 24.85 -22.62
N VAL A 325 0.49 26.12 -22.22
CA VAL A 325 -0.07 26.65 -20.97
C VAL A 325 -1.60 26.72 -21.05
N LEU A 326 -2.17 27.12 -22.18
CA LEU A 326 -3.62 27.12 -22.37
C LEU A 326 -4.21 25.71 -22.31
N ALA A 327 -3.53 24.72 -22.90
CA ALA A 327 -4.00 23.34 -22.95
C ALA A 327 -4.17 22.67 -21.57
N VAL A 328 -3.51 23.18 -20.52
CA VAL A 328 -3.63 22.67 -19.15
C VAL A 328 -4.62 23.48 -18.28
N LEU A 329 -5.20 24.56 -18.80
CA LEU A 329 -6.22 25.33 -18.09
C LEU A 329 -7.61 24.72 -18.32
N PRO A 330 -8.52 24.85 -17.34
CA PRO A 330 -9.89 24.34 -17.49
C PRO A 330 -10.68 25.12 -18.55
N GLY A 331 -11.44 24.37 -19.37
CA GLY A 331 -12.28 24.88 -20.45
C GLY A 331 -11.56 24.98 -21.80
N ASP A 332 -12.31 24.94 -22.91
CA ASP A 332 -11.77 25.01 -24.28
C ASP A 332 -11.33 26.44 -24.69
N SER A 333 -10.84 27.24 -23.73
CA SER A 333 -10.51 28.63 -23.99
C SER A 333 -9.26 28.76 -24.85
N THR A 334 -9.42 29.28 -26.05
CA THR A 334 -8.31 29.67 -26.93
C THR A 334 -7.83 31.10 -26.66
N ASP A 335 -8.35 31.78 -25.63
CA ASP A 335 -8.01 33.17 -25.33
C ASP A 335 -6.60 33.28 -24.74
N PRO A 336 -5.64 33.92 -25.46
CA PRO A 336 -4.28 34.12 -24.96
C PRO A 336 -4.20 34.83 -23.61
N HIS A 337 -5.22 35.62 -23.25
CA HIS A 337 -5.27 36.33 -21.99
C HIS A 337 -5.41 35.37 -20.79
N ALA A 338 -6.02 34.20 -20.97
CA ALA A 338 -6.18 33.21 -19.89
C ALA A 338 -4.82 32.69 -19.38
N ALA A 339 -3.88 32.41 -20.29
CA ALA A 339 -2.53 32.00 -19.92
C ALA A 339 -1.78 33.12 -19.18
N GLU A 340 -1.94 34.38 -19.59
CA GLU A 340 -1.31 35.51 -18.91
C GLU A 340 -1.83 35.69 -17.49
N VAL A 341 -3.14 35.57 -17.28
CA VAL A 341 -3.78 35.64 -15.96
C VAL A 341 -3.34 34.48 -15.07
N ALA A 342 -3.27 33.26 -15.61
CA ALA A 342 -2.80 32.09 -14.86
C ALA A 342 -1.35 32.27 -14.37
N ILE A 343 -0.46 32.74 -15.24
CA ILE A 343 0.94 33.01 -14.90
C ILE A 343 1.06 34.17 -13.90
N ALA A 344 0.24 35.22 -14.02
CA ALA A 344 0.23 36.33 -13.08
C ALA A 344 -0.15 35.87 -11.66
N ARG A 345 -1.21 35.06 -11.53
CA ARG A 345 -1.65 34.47 -10.26
C ARG A 345 -0.60 33.54 -9.67
N LEU A 346 0.06 32.73 -10.51
CA LEU A 346 1.10 31.82 -10.06
C LEU A 346 2.31 32.57 -9.50
N ARG A 347 2.74 33.66 -10.16
CA ARG A 347 3.79 34.56 -9.64
C ARG A 347 3.42 35.18 -8.30
N GLU A 348 2.18 35.64 -8.16
CA GLU A 348 1.67 36.20 -6.91
C GLU A 348 1.69 35.16 -5.78
N ALA A 349 1.12 33.98 -6.02
CA ALA A 349 1.05 32.90 -5.03
C ALA A 349 2.43 32.36 -4.63
N SER A 350 3.42 32.42 -5.53
CA SER A 350 4.81 32.01 -5.23
C SER A 350 5.58 33.00 -4.35
N GLY A 351 5.08 34.22 -4.16
CA GLY A 351 5.82 35.30 -3.48
C GLY A 351 7.04 35.82 -4.25
N SER A 352 7.39 35.25 -5.41
CA SER A 352 8.55 35.64 -6.22
C SER A 352 8.18 35.80 -7.70
N ARG A 353 8.12 37.04 -8.16
CA ARG A 353 7.90 37.34 -9.60
C ARG A 353 9.03 36.81 -10.48
N ALA A 354 10.23 36.61 -9.92
CA ALA A 354 11.40 36.13 -10.64
C ALA A 354 11.33 34.62 -10.95
N LEU A 355 10.52 33.85 -10.20
CA LEU A 355 10.40 32.40 -10.37
C LEU A 355 9.98 32.00 -11.79
N ILE A 356 9.12 32.79 -12.43
CA ILE A 356 8.61 32.52 -13.78
C ILE A 356 8.91 33.70 -14.67
N ARG A 357 9.71 33.50 -15.71
CA ARG A 357 10.04 34.54 -16.69
C ARG A 357 9.16 34.42 -17.93
N THR A 358 8.66 35.56 -18.39
CA THR A 358 8.03 35.64 -19.71
C THR A 358 9.13 35.78 -20.76
N VAL A 359 9.16 34.86 -21.73
CA VAL A 359 10.01 34.96 -22.91
C VAL A 359 9.17 35.56 -24.03
N VAL A 360 9.48 36.81 -24.37
CA VAL A 360 8.70 37.62 -25.30
C VAL A 360 8.42 36.85 -26.61
N LYS A 361 7.14 36.79 -26.99
CA LYS A 361 6.61 36.06 -28.17
C LYS A 361 6.78 34.53 -28.16
N ARG A 362 7.46 33.94 -27.18
CA ARG A 362 7.75 32.49 -27.15
C ARG A 362 6.98 31.75 -26.06
N GLY A 363 6.70 32.37 -24.92
CA GLY A 363 5.97 31.74 -23.82
C GLY A 363 6.57 32.03 -22.46
N TYR A 364 6.65 31.02 -21.60
CA TYR A 364 7.04 31.15 -20.20
C TYR A 364 8.08 30.09 -19.83
N ARG A 365 8.96 30.38 -18.87
CA ARG A 365 9.87 29.37 -18.32
C ARG A 365 10.04 29.57 -16.82
N LEU A 366 10.33 28.47 -16.13
CA LEU A 366 10.79 28.50 -14.74
C LEU A 366 12.25 28.98 -14.71
N GLU A 367 12.60 29.93 -13.85
CA GLU A 367 14.00 30.34 -13.68
C GLU A 367 14.68 29.45 -12.64
N LEU A 368 15.65 28.67 -13.11
CA LEU A 368 16.48 27.80 -12.29
C LEU A 368 17.73 28.54 -11.80
N GLU A 369 18.30 28.11 -10.68
CA GLU A 369 19.65 28.56 -10.32
C GLU A 369 20.66 28.11 -11.39
N GLU A 370 21.62 28.97 -11.72
CA GLU A 370 22.70 28.57 -12.62
C GLU A 370 23.55 27.49 -11.94
N ALA A 371 23.73 26.35 -12.62
CA ALA A 371 24.63 25.31 -12.15
C ALA A 371 26.04 25.91 -12.06
N ARG A 372 26.59 25.94 -10.84
CA ARG A 372 27.96 26.40 -10.56
C ARG A 372 29.01 25.44 -11.08
#